data_AF-A0A2S6SHU8-F1
#
_entry.id   AF-A0A2S6SHU8-F1
#
_cell.length_a   1.000
_cell.length_b   1.000
_cell.length_c   1.000
_cell.angle_alpha   90.00
_cell.angle_beta   90.00
_cell.angle_gamma   90.00
#
_symmetry.space_group_name_H-M   'P 1'
#
loop_
_entity.id
_entity.type
_entity.pdbx_description
1 polymer ?
#
loop_
_entity_poly.entity_id
_entity_poly.type
_entity_poly.pdbx_seq_one_letter_code
_entity_poly.pdbx_strand_id
1 'polypeptide(L)' 'MYLLIDNYDSFTYNLYHYFLELGAKIEVYRN' A
#
# COMPACT_ATOMS: atom_id res chain seq x y z
N MET A 1 -3.24 -10.53 4.73
CA MET A 1 -2.58 -9.41 5.44
C MET A 1 -1.35 -9.08 4.61
N TYR A 2 -1.30 -7.88 4.03
CA TYR A 2 -0.18 -7.45 3.18
C TYR A 2 0.64 -6.35 3.88
N LEU A 3 1.96 -6.39 3.68
CA LEU A 3 2.88 -5.35 4.14
C LEU A 3 3.29 -4.50 2.94
N LEU A 4 3.02 -3.19 3.00
CA LEU A 4 3.44 -2.24 1.98
C LEU A 4 4.51 -1.31 2.55
N ILE A 5 5.71 -1.36 1.96
CA ILE A 5 6.80 -0.46 2.30
C ILE A 5 6.68 0.77 1.40
N ASP A 6 6.33 1.90 2.01
CA ASP A 6 6.20 3.18 1.35
C ASP A 6 7.53 3.93 1.41
N ASN A 7 8.17 4.06 0.26
CA ASN A 7 9.41 4.82 0.07
C ASN A 7 9.16 6.23 -0.49
N TYR A 8 7.96 6.78 -0.29
CA TYR A 8 7.52 8.09 -0.78
C TYR A 8 7.42 8.21 -2.30
N ASP A 9 7.27 7.08 -3.01
CA ASP A 9 7.06 7.08 -4.44
C ASP A 9 5.56 7.05 -4.80
N SER A 10 5.19 7.63 -5.94
CA SER A 10 3.79 7.61 -6.41
C SER A 10 3.24 6.20 -6.65
N PHE A 11 4.11 5.22 -6.91
CA PHE A 11 3.73 3.83 -7.14
C PHE A 11 3.17 3.14 -5.89
N THR A 12 3.73 3.41 -4.71
CA THR A 12 3.27 2.80 -3.45
C THR A 12 1.87 3.28 -3.10
N TYR A 13 1.57 4.56 -3.37
CA TYR A 13 0.22 5.11 -3.25
C TYR A 13 -0.78 4.43 -4.20
N ASN A 14 -0.41 4.22 -5.45
CA ASN A 14 -1.28 3.55 -6.43
C ASN A 14 -1.59 2.10 -6.01
N LEU A 15 -0.59 1.35 -5.54
CA LEU A 15 -0.79 -0.01 -5.03
C LEU A 15 -1.73 -0.02 -3.82
N TYR A 16 -1.54 0.89 -2.87
CA TYR A 16 -2.41 1.01 -1.71
C TYR A 16 -3.89 1.18 -2.13
N HIS A 17 -4.17 2.07 -3.09
CA HIS A 17 -5.53 2.27 -3.61
C HIS A 17 -6.10 1.03 -4.28
N TYR A 18 -5.34 0.36 -5.16
CA TYR A 18 -5.80 -0.88 -5.80
C TYR A 18 -6.14 -1.96 -4.78
N PHE A 19 -5.29 -2.15 -3.77
CA PHE A 19 -5.54 -3.15 -2.74
C PHE A 19 -6.70 -2.76 -1.82
N LEU A 20 -6.95 -1.47 -1.57
CA LEU A 20 -8.15 -1.00 -0.88
C LEU A 20 -9.43 -1.31 -1.68
N GLU A 21 -9.44 -1.04 -2.99
CA GLU A 21 -10.59 -1.36 -3.86
C GLU A 21 -10.90 -2.86 -3.87
N LEU A 22 -9.87 -3.70 -3.73
CA LEU A 22 -9.99 -5.16 -3.62
C LEU A 22 -10.39 -5.65 -2.21
N GLY A 23 -10.57 -4.74 -1.24
CA GLY A 23 -10.92 -5.08 0.14
C GLY A 23 -9.79 -5.75 0.93
N ALA A 24 -8.55 -5.61 0.48
CA ALA A 24 -7.40 -6.22 1.14
C ALA A 24 -7.03 -5.46 2.41
N LYS A 25 -6.66 -6.19 3.47
CA LYS A 25 -6.03 -5.60 4.67
C LYS A 25 -4.53 -5.39 4.42
N ILE A 26 -4.12 -4.13 4.44
CA ILE A 26 -2.74 -3.67 4.21
C ILE A 26 -2.25 -2.92 5.45
N GLU A 27 -1.03 -3.20 5.88
CA GLU A 27 -0.28 -2.36 6.82
C GLU A 27 0.82 -1.62 6.06
N VAL A 28 0.87 -0.30 6.22
CA VAL A 28 1.84 0.55 5.53
C VAL A 28 2.94 0.96 6.51
N TYR A 29 4.19 0.73 6.12
CA TYR A 29 5.36 1.17 6.86
C TYR A 29 6.18 2.08 5.96
N ARG A 30 6.61 3.22 6.51
CA ARG A 30 7.44 4.18 5.80
C ARG A 30 8.89 4.00 6.22
N ASN A 31 9.80 4.09 5.26
CA ASN A 31 11.24 4.15 5.55
C ASN A 31 11.65 5.57 5.95
#